data_AF-A0A950A0P1-F1
#
_entry.id   AF-A0A950A0P1-F1
#
_cell.length_a   1.000
_cell.length_b   1.000
_cell.length_c   1.000
_cell.angle_alpha   90.00
_cell.angle_beta   90.00
_cell.angle_gamma   90.00
#
_symmetry.space_group_name_H-M   'P 1'
#
loop_
_entity.id
_entity.type
_entity.pdbx_description
1 polymer ?
#
loop_
_entity_poly.entity_id
_entity_poly.type
_entity_poly.pdbx_seq_one_letter_code
_entity_poly.pdbx_strand_id
1 'polypeptide(L)'
;MPFVDNILQPTHLLLILVVALLVLGPKRLPEAGRALGKGLRDFRSAMSGDDREPHDQIVSQASSVEAAQPKESAPPAEPVQPIG
;
A
#
# COMPACT_ATOMS: atom_id res chain seq x y z
N MET A 1 -9.11 -26.62 -27.20
CA MET A 1 -7.72 -27.10 -27.05
C MET A 1 -7.50 -27.42 -25.58
N PRO A 2 -7.45 -28.70 -25.18
CA PRO A 2 -7.46 -29.12 -23.77
C PRO A 2 -6.27 -28.62 -22.92
N PHE A 3 -5.25 -28.02 -23.56
CA PHE A 3 -4.05 -27.51 -22.90
C PHE A 3 -4.26 -26.16 -22.18
N VAL A 4 -5.17 -25.31 -22.65
CA VAL A 4 -5.44 -24.00 -22.02
C VAL A 4 -6.27 -24.14 -20.75
N ASP A 5 -7.18 -25.10 -20.70
CA ASP A 5 -7.98 -25.41 -19.52
C ASP A 5 -7.11 -25.92 -18.35
N ASN A 6 -6.01 -26.60 -18.66
CA ASN A 6 -5.03 -27.05 -17.68
C ASN A 6 -4.17 -25.91 -17.12
N ILE A 7 -3.89 -24.85 -17.91
CA ILE A 7 -3.13 -23.67 -17.47
C ILE A 7 -3.94 -22.77 -16.52
N LEU A 8 -5.27 -22.71 -16.68
CA LEU A 8 -6.14 -21.95 -15.79
C LEU A 8 -6.34 -22.63 -14.43
N GLN A 9 -5.85 -23.86 -14.22
CA GLN A 9 -5.89 -24.46 -12.90
C GLN A 9 -5.05 -23.63 -11.92
N PRO A 10 -5.63 -23.22 -10.77
CA PRO A 10 -4.94 -22.35 -9.80
C PRO A 10 -3.64 -22.94 -9.28
N THR A 11 -3.52 -24.28 -9.26
CA THR A 11 -2.30 -25.01 -8.90
C THR A 11 -1.15 -24.77 -9.87
N HIS A 12 -1.41 -24.77 -11.19
CA HIS A 12 -0.39 -24.51 -12.21
C HIS A 12 0.02 -23.03 -12.19
N LEU A 13 -0.93 -22.12 -12.01
CA LEU A 13 -0.64 -20.69 -11.87
C LEU A 13 0.25 -20.42 -10.64
N LEU A 14 0.01 -21.11 -9.53
CA LEU A 14 0.84 -21.01 -8.33
C LEU A 14 2.27 -21.51 -8.58
N LEU A 15 2.45 -22.61 -9.33
CA LEU A 15 3.79 -23.11 -9.70
C LEU A 15 4.58 -22.07 -10.51
N ILE A 16 3.94 -21.46 -11.53
CA ILE A 16 4.57 -20.43 -12.36
C ILE A 16 4.87 -19.18 -11.52
N LEU A 17 3.96 -18.80 -10.61
CA LEU A 17 4.16 -17.71 -9.68
C LEU A 17 5.37 -17.97 -8.78
N VAL A 18 5.55 -19.19 -8.26
CA VAL A 18 6.72 -19.55 -7.44
C VAL A 18 8.02 -19.43 -8.24
N VAL A 19 8.05 -19.90 -9.49
CA VAL A 19 9.23 -19.74 -10.36
C VAL A 19 9.49 -18.26 -10.66
N ALA A 20 8.46 -17.48 -10.96
CA ALA A 20 8.58 -16.04 -11.15
C ALA A 20 9.07 -15.32 -9.89
N LEU A 21 8.62 -15.74 -8.71
CA LEU A 21 9.08 -15.24 -7.41
C LEU A 21 10.53 -15.62 -7.11
N LEU A 22 11.04 -16.74 -7.61
CA LEU A 22 12.45 -17.10 -7.52
C LEU A 22 13.34 -16.19 -8.38
N VAL A 23 12.88 -15.85 -9.60
CA VAL A 23 13.62 -14.99 -10.53
C VAL A 23 13.53 -13.51 -10.13
N LEU A 24 12.32 -13.03 -9.84
CA LEU A 24 12.04 -11.64 -9.53
C LEU A 24 12.25 -11.32 -8.04
N GLY A 25 11.99 -12.30 -7.16
CA GLY A 25 12.01 -12.14 -5.70
C GLY A 25 10.62 -11.85 -5.12
N PRO A 26 10.26 -12.41 -3.95
CA PRO A 26 8.95 -12.19 -3.32
C PRO A 26 8.69 -10.75 -2.87
N LYS A 27 9.75 -9.97 -2.66
CA LYS A 27 9.65 -8.56 -2.29
C LYS A 27 9.41 -7.65 -3.51
N ARG A 28 9.77 -8.09 -4.71
CA ARG A 28 9.67 -7.32 -5.95
C ARG A 28 8.33 -7.52 -6.66
N LEU A 29 7.65 -8.64 -6.44
CA LEU A 29 6.29 -8.87 -6.95
C LEU A 29 5.27 -7.83 -6.46
N PRO A 30 5.17 -7.50 -5.15
CA PRO A 30 4.22 -6.47 -4.70
C PRO A 30 4.59 -5.07 -5.20
N GLU A 31 5.89 -4.78 -5.39
CA GLU A 31 6.35 -3.51 -5.91
C GLU A 31 6.01 -3.33 -7.39
N ALA A 32 6.25 -4.37 -8.22
CA ALA A 32 5.83 -4.42 -9.61
C ALA A 32 4.30 -4.35 -9.73
N GLY A 33 3.56 -5.08 -8.89
CA GLY A 33 2.10 -5.02 -8.85
C GLY A 33 1.55 -3.64 -8.48
N ARG A 34 2.18 -2.92 -7.55
CA ARG A 34 1.82 -1.53 -7.20
C ARG A 34 2.04 -0.57 -8.37
N ALA A 35 3.18 -0.66 -9.05
CA ALA A 35 3.48 0.18 -10.21
C ALA A 35 2.52 -0.09 -11.38
N LEU A 36 2.30 -1.37 -11.70
CA LEU A 36 1.35 -1.79 -12.73
C LEU A 36 -0.09 -1.42 -12.37
N GLY A 37 -0.48 -1.58 -11.11
CA GLY A 37 -1.80 -1.23 -10.61
C GLY A 37 -2.09 0.26 -10.73
N LYS A 38 -1.11 1.12 -10.40
CA LYS A 38 -1.21 2.56 -10.60
C LYS A 38 -1.38 2.91 -12.08
N GLY A 39 -0.52 2.36 -12.96
CA GLY A 39 -0.63 2.59 -14.40
C GLY A 39 -1.97 2.10 -14.99
N LEU A 40 -2.46 0.94 -14.56
CA LEU A 40 -3.77 0.42 -15.00
C LEU A 40 -4.93 1.26 -14.46
N ARG A 41 -4.81 1.79 -13.24
CA ARG A 41 -5.80 2.70 -12.66
C ARG A 41 -5.87 3.99 -13.46
N ASP A 42 -4.72 4.60 -13.75
CA ASP A 42 -4.62 5.84 -14.52
C ASP A 42 -5.13 5.63 -15.95
N PHE A 43 -4.75 4.50 -16.58
CA PHE A 43 -5.24 4.10 -17.90
C PHE A 43 -6.77 3.91 -17.90
N ARG A 44 -7.32 3.27 -16.88
CA ARG A 44 -8.76 3.07 -16.76
C ARG A 44 -9.50 4.39 -16.54
N SER A 45 -8.97 5.29 -15.72
CA SER A 45 -9.52 6.63 -15.48
C SER A 45 -9.54 7.45 -16.77
N ALA A 46 -8.44 7.47 -17.51
CA ALA A 46 -8.33 8.17 -18.79
C ALA A 46 -9.30 7.62 -19.85
N MET A 47 -9.50 6.31 -19.90
CA MET A 47 -10.49 5.68 -20.79
C MET A 47 -11.94 5.93 -20.36
N SER A 48 -12.20 6.12 -19.06
CA SER A 48 -13.55 6.27 -18.53
C SER A 48 -13.98 7.75 -18.43
N GLY A 49 -13.10 8.70 -18.74
CA GLY A 49 -13.36 10.15 -18.62
C GLY A 49 -13.58 10.61 -17.18
N ASP A 50 -13.13 9.82 -16.20
CA ASP A 50 -13.26 10.11 -14.77
C ASP A 50 -11.92 10.72 -14.32
N ASP A 51 -11.84 12.05 -14.31
CA ASP A 51 -10.65 12.84 -13.88
C ASP A 51 -10.44 12.80 -12.36
N ARG A 52 -10.55 11.62 -11.74
CA ARG A 52 -10.23 11.46 -10.32
C ARG A 52 -8.72 11.40 -10.16
N GLU A 53 -8.13 12.53 -9.76
CA GLU A 53 -6.71 12.58 -9.35
C GLU A 53 -6.45 11.54 -8.24
N PRO A 54 -5.44 10.65 -8.42
CA PRO A 54 -5.09 9.67 -7.40
C PRO A 54 -4.31 10.32 -6.26
N HIS A 55 -5.00 10.59 -5.14
CA HIS A 55 -4.39 11.01 -3.88
C HIS A 55 -3.83 9.78 -3.14
N ASP A 56 -2.58 9.40 -3.40
CA ASP A 56 -1.93 8.29 -2.70
C ASP A 56 -0.59 8.72 -2.07
N GLN A 57 -0.68 9.26 -0.85
CA GLN A 57 0.43 9.63 0.03
C GLN A 57 0.38 8.85 1.36
N ILE A 58 0.05 7.55 1.44
CA ILE A 58 0.07 6.87 2.75
C ILE A 58 0.53 5.40 2.66
N VAL A 59 1.80 5.12 2.33
CA VAL A 59 2.41 3.83 2.78
C VAL A 59 3.93 3.87 3.02
N SER A 60 4.64 4.98 2.75
CA SER A 60 6.10 5.03 2.91
C SER A 60 6.60 5.79 4.15
N GLN A 61 5.78 5.91 5.20
CA GLN A 61 6.18 6.49 6.50
C GLN A 61 5.66 5.63 7.66
N ALA A 62 6.02 4.36 7.70
CA ALA A 62 5.73 3.48 8.85
C ALA A 62 6.95 2.61 9.23
N SER A 63 8.17 3.13 9.04
CA SER A 63 9.37 2.43 9.52
C SER A 63 10.41 3.34 10.19
N SER A 64 10.11 4.61 10.46
CA SER A 64 11.03 5.47 11.21
C SER A 64 10.34 6.66 11.89
N VAL A 65 9.41 6.40 12.82
CA VAL A 65 9.14 7.27 13.98
C VAL A 65 8.86 6.29 15.12
N GLU A 66 9.91 5.85 15.78
CA GLU A 66 10.29 6.39 17.10
C GLU A 66 9.17 6.13 18.11
N ALA A 67 9.31 4.98 18.77
CA ALA A 67 8.56 4.61 19.93
C ALA A 67 8.97 5.50 21.12
N ALA A 68 8.21 6.56 21.43
CA ALA A 68 8.23 7.20 22.74
C ALA A 68 6.87 7.84 23.04
N GLN A 69 6.12 7.17 23.90
CA GLN A 69 4.73 7.43 24.26
C GLN A 69 4.56 8.71 25.09
N PRO A 70 3.54 9.54 24.81
CA PRO A 70 2.98 10.46 25.79
C PRO A 70 2.27 9.65 26.88
N LYS A 71 2.80 9.66 28.11
CA LYS A 71 2.06 9.23 29.29
C LYS A 71 2.61 9.86 30.56
N GLU A 72 1.66 10.23 31.43
CA GLU A 72 1.81 10.74 32.79
C GLU A 72 2.45 12.14 32.89
N SER A 73 1.77 13.18 33.38
CA SER A 73 1.15 13.24 34.71
C SER A 73 0.19 14.43 34.82
N ALA A 74 -0.85 14.23 35.62
CA ALA A 74 -2.05 15.02 35.83
C ALA A 74 -1.89 16.51 36.28
N PRO A 75 -2.95 17.33 36.06
CA PRO A 75 -3.12 18.72 36.53
C PRO A 75 -3.40 18.78 38.05
N PRO A 76 -3.08 19.88 38.80
CA PRO A 76 -4.01 21.02 38.95
C PRO A 76 -3.37 22.36 39.39
N ALA A 77 -3.70 23.49 38.76
CA ALA A 77 -3.69 24.80 39.41
C ALA A 77 -4.43 25.81 38.52
N GLU A 78 -5.75 25.80 38.70
CA GLU A 78 -6.64 26.93 38.42
C GLU A 78 -6.18 28.18 39.20
N PRO A 79 -6.86 29.32 39.03
CA PRO A 79 -6.65 30.46 38.13
C PRO A 79 -5.83 31.59 38.82
N VAL A 80 -5.71 32.77 38.20
CA VAL A 80 -5.72 34.13 38.80
C VAL A 80 -4.99 35.11 37.86
N GLN A 81 -5.77 35.88 37.10
CA GLN A 81 -5.35 37.20 36.59
C GLN A 81 -5.51 38.21 37.75
N PRO A 82 -4.68 39.27 37.89
CA PRO A 82 -4.98 40.53 37.20
C PRO A 82 -3.76 41.43 36.84
N ILE A 83 -3.95 42.18 35.75
CA ILE A 83 -3.72 43.63 35.54
C ILE A 83 -2.51 44.28 36.23
N GLY A 84 -1.58 44.78 35.40
CA GLY A 84 -0.67 45.89 35.68
C GLY A 84 -0.55 46.77 34.44
#